data_AF-A0A497EM65-F1
#
_entry.id   AF-A0A497EM65-F1
#
_cell.length_a   1.000
_cell.length_b   1.000
_cell.length_c   1.000
_cell.angle_alpha   90.00
_cell.angle_beta   90.00
_cell.angle_gamma   90.00
#
_symmetry.space_group_name_H-M   'P 1'
#
loop_
_entity.id
_entity.type
_entity.pdbx_description
1 polymer ?
#
loop_
_entity_poly.entity_id
_entity_poly.type
_entity_poly.pdbx_seq_one_letter_code
_entity_poly.pdbx_strand_id
1 'polypeptide(L)'
;MGYILKDMKGDGYKTWSKYLDCSPGGVGKFSGWALLLYPPDTRTALNSTALLQMNMWQRLYYSTLFWLNNQEYKVRKVDEMIEISPTHRAYYELVMGQKDALAAQIRTTVDEIVRQIADLELLKHDYRRYKEILDYFEKNMEHNLKAMFIDQVDFYSGEGAPGRLSMSFMQQRNIFPTIIQDFFDMKSLEDLEKNPRLKELPRVEKDVLRVKFNAYQEWKEMFRREVETRVKELERLIKTKEAVINDMREGLKPKVARFKMIKHGFSKDTERKSAPTLFHRPGAEATSFTRITAWAWKEFFAPEFYKSGEIRAFRPVNPYDEFTRKNLIFNEKIGLKAEYKWITKEWVEKCVDDIKSDLLITRKRHESEPPPSPYYSFFILEFERYTLRSATGSELEDITIYIDHFLMSQNVLLVKLLELKAIEEEFEEDINK
;
A
#
# COMPACT_ATOMS: atom_id res chain seq x y z
N MET A 1 16.47 29.32 -12.03
CA MET A 1 17.38 28.16 -11.93
C MET A 1 17.47 27.50 -13.28
N GLY A 2 18.67 27.11 -13.70
CA GLY A 2 18.90 26.34 -14.93
C GLY A 2 19.24 24.88 -14.60
N TYR A 3 19.32 24.03 -15.62
CA TYR A 3 19.83 22.65 -15.50
C TYR A 3 21.14 22.52 -16.27
N ILE A 4 22.05 21.69 -15.76
CA ILE A 4 23.30 21.33 -16.45
C ILE A 4 23.41 19.81 -16.48
N LEU A 5 23.40 19.28 -17.69
CA LEU A 5 23.86 17.94 -18.03
C LEU A 5 25.23 18.12 -18.67
N LYS A 6 26.28 17.61 -18.02
CA LYS A 6 27.64 17.75 -18.56
C LYS A 6 28.40 16.42 -18.43
N ASP A 7 28.85 15.91 -19.57
CA ASP A 7 29.84 14.84 -19.66
C ASP A 7 31.24 15.44 -19.49
N MET A 8 31.99 14.92 -18.53
CA MET A 8 33.30 15.46 -18.13
C MET A 8 34.48 14.85 -18.91
N LYS A 9 34.23 13.90 -19.83
CA LYS A 9 35.29 13.20 -20.60
C LYS A 9 36.29 14.13 -21.31
N GLY A 10 35.89 15.34 -21.69
CA GLY A 10 36.74 16.31 -22.40
C GLY A 10 37.57 17.25 -21.51
N ASP A 11 37.34 17.29 -20.20
CA ASP A 11 37.93 18.31 -19.31
C ASP A 11 39.24 17.87 -18.62
N GLY A 12 39.67 16.61 -18.81
CA GLY A 12 40.82 16.00 -18.12
C GLY A 12 40.62 15.83 -16.61
N TYR A 13 41.66 15.44 -15.87
CA TYR A 13 41.68 15.36 -14.39
C TYR A 13 41.65 16.74 -13.71
N LYS A 14 40.95 17.75 -14.27
CA LYS A 14 40.77 19.03 -13.59
C LYS A 14 39.88 18.80 -12.36
N THR A 15 40.38 19.19 -11.20
CA THR A 15 39.72 19.00 -9.91
C THR A 15 38.30 19.58 -9.89
N TRP A 16 37.36 18.78 -9.37
CA TRP A 16 35.93 19.06 -9.21
C TRP A 16 35.61 20.42 -8.55
N SER A 17 36.58 20.94 -7.80
CA SER A 17 36.53 22.21 -7.08
C SER A 17 36.21 23.43 -7.96
N LYS A 18 36.60 23.44 -9.24
CA LYS A 18 36.29 24.56 -10.15
C LYS A 18 34.82 24.67 -10.55
N TYR A 19 34.07 23.58 -10.48
CA TYR A 19 32.65 23.55 -10.86
C TYR A 19 31.74 23.80 -9.67
N LEU A 20 32.20 23.45 -8.47
CA LEU A 20 31.39 23.55 -7.25
C LEU A 20 31.73 24.80 -6.43
N ASP A 21 32.84 25.49 -6.74
CA ASP A 21 33.40 26.69 -6.08
C ASP A 21 32.81 26.96 -4.70
N CYS A 22 33.19 26.10 -3.74
CA CYS A 22 32.76 26.18 -2.35
C CYS A 22 33.70 27.08 -1.53
N SER A 23 34.26 28.12 -2.15
CA SER A 23 35.10 29.08 -1.44
C SER A 23 34.31 29.78 -0.32
N PRO A 24 34.96 30.16 0.79
CA PRO A 24 34.30 30.83 1.90
C PRO A 24 33.57 32.11 1.50
N GLY A 25 32.26 32.13 1.73
CA GLY A 25 31.39 33.25 1.34
C GLY A 25 31.11 33.32 -0.17
N GLY A 26 31.72 32.45 -0.97
CA GLY A 26 31.44 32.27 -2.38
C GLY A 26 30.13 31.52 -2.57
N VAL A 27 29.23 32.10 -3.36
CA VAL A 27 28.10 31.33 -3.89
C VAL A 27 28.68 30.44 -4.98
N GLY A 28 28.77 29.13 -4.73
CA GLY A 28 29.14 28.18 -5.76
C GLY A 28 28.34 28.45 -7.03
N LYS A 29 29.02 28.54 -8.17
CA LYS A 29 28.47 29.04 -9.45
C LYS A 29 27.12 28.41 -9.83
N PHE A 30 26.88 27.19 -9.37
CA PHE A 30 25.68 26.40 -9.65
C PHE A 30 24.85 26.06 -8.40
N SER A 31 24.98 26.83 -7.32
CA SER A 31 24.11 26.68 -6.15
C SER A 31 22.64 26.91 -6.55
N GLY A 32 21.76 25.95 -6.21
CA GLY A 32 20.36 25.93 -6.62
C GLY A 32 20.09 25.43 -8.04
N TRP A 33 21.10 25.00 -8.79
CA TRP A 33 20.88 24.41 -10.12
C TRP A 33 20.60 22.91 -10.00
N ALA A 34 19.84 22.36 -10.95
CA ALA A 34 19.76 20.92 -11.15
C ALA A 34 21.03 20.45 -11.88
N LEU A 35 21.90 19.74 -11.15
CA LEU A 35 23.17 19.23 -11.65
C LEU A 35 23.13 17.72 -11.69
N LEU A 36 23.49 17.17 -12.85
CA LEU A 36 23.84 15.77 -13.02
C LEU A 36 25.17 15.71 -13.77
N LEU A 37 26.22 15.29 -13.07
CA LEU A 37 27.57 15.21 -13.58
C LEU A 37 28.01 13.75 -13.71
N TYR A 38 28.65 13.47 -14.84
CA TYR A 38 29.17 12.16 -15.22
C TYR A 38 30.70 12.16 -15.07
N PRO A 39 31.25 11.44 -14.08
CA PRO A 39 32.69 11.31 -13.94
C PRO A 39 33.40 10.67 -15.15
N PRO A 40 34.72 10.83 -15.30
CA PRO A 40 35.51 9.91 -16.12
C PRO A 40 35.26 8.48 -15.61
N ASP A 41 35.06 7.52 -16.52
CA ASP A 41 34.75 6.12 -16.21
C ASP A 41 33.42 5.89 -15.47
N THR A 42 32.37 6.66 -15.82
CA THR A 42 31.04 6.56 -15.22
C THR A 42 30.50 5.15 -15.09
N ARG A 43 30.77 4.30 -16.10
CA ARG A 43 30.36 2.90 -16.10
C ARG A 43 31.60 2.03 -16.01
N THR A 44 31.77 1.41 -14.85
CA THR A 44 32.81 0.40 -14.63
C THR A 44 32.14 -0.97 -14.50
N ALA A 45 32.69 -1.98 -15.19
CA ALA A 45 32.26 -3.36 -15.05
C ALA A 45 33.35 -4.15 -14.34
N LEU A 46 33.00 -4.80 -13.23
CA LEU A 46 33.86 -5.76 -12.54
C LEU A 46 33.38 -7.16 -12.86
N ASN A 47 34.20 -7.91 -13.61
CA ASN A 47 33.87 -9.26 -14.05
C ASN A 47 34.73 -10.25 -13.29
N SER A 48 34.09 -11.22 -12.65
CA SER A 48 34.77 -12.29 -11.92
C SER A 48 34.08 -13.61 -12.24
N THR A 49 34.85 -14.56 -12.77
CA THR A 49 34.37 -15.91 -13.03
C THR A 49 34.96 -16.86 -11.99
N ALA A 50 34.12 -17.68 -11.38
CA ALA A 50 34.51 -18.62 -10.34
C ALA A 50 33.71 -19.92 -10.41
N LEU A 51 34.19 -20.94 -9.70
CA LEU A 51 33.40 -22.16 -9.48
C LEU A 51 32.27 -21.86 -8.49
N LEU A 52 31.06 -22.37 -8.75
CA LEU A 52 29.89 -22.16 -7.90
C LEU A 52 30.13 -22.53 -6.43
N GLN A 53 30.93 -23.58 -6.20
CA GLN A 53 31.29 -24.06 -4.85
C GLN A 53 31.99 -23.01 -3.98
N MET A 54 32.54 -21.94 -4.58
CA MET A 54 33.18 -20.84 -3.86
C MET A 54 32.17 -19.81 -3.33
N ASN A 55 30.88 -19.90 -3.70
CA ASN A 55 29.80 -18.97 -3.34
C ASN A 55 30.23 -17.51 -3.50
N MET A 56 30.95 -17.20 -4.59
CA MET A 56 31.60 -15.91 -4.77
C MET A 56 30.57 -14.79 -4.94
N TRP A 57 29.43 -15.10 -5.58
CA TRP A 57 28.32 -14.16 -5.74
C TRP A 57 27.84 -13.58 -4.42
N GLN A 58 27.46 -14.45 -3.48
CA GLN A 58 26.93 -14.00 -2.18
C GLN A 58 27.99 -13.19 -1.43
N ARG A 59 29.25 -13.63 -1.48
CA ARG A 59 30.35 -12.92 -0.84
C ARG A 59 30.54 -11.53 -1.42
N LEU A 60 30.60 -11.38 -2.74
CA LEU A 60 30.77 -10.09 -3.41
C LEU A 60 29.57 -9.18 -3.21
N TYR A 61 28.35 -9.71 -3.33
CA TYR A 61 27.12 -8.94 -3.12
C TYR A 61 27.03 -8.41 -1.69
N TYR A 62 27.09 -9.30 -0.68
CA TYR A 62 26.98 -8.87 0.71
C TYR A 62 28.18 -8.05 1.18
N SER A 63 29.41 -8.37 0.74
CA SER A 63 30.58 -7.56 1.11
C SER A 63 30.48 -6.14 0.55
N THR A 64 30.00 -5.98 -0.68
CA THR A 64 29.78 -4.66 -1.30
C THR A 64 28.73 -3.87 -0.53
N LEU A 65 27.60 -4.50 -0.19
CA LEU A 65 26.54 -3.85 0.59
C LEU A 65 27.01 -3.44 1.99
N PHE A 66 27.71 -4.33 2.69
CA PHE A 66 28.26 -4.04 4.01
C PHE A 66 29.33 -2.96 3.96
N TRP A 67 30.19 -2.97 2.94
CA TRP A 67 31.17 -1.92 2.73
C TRP A 67 30.50 -0.57 2.48
N LEU A 68 29.50 -0.49 1.61
CA LEU A 68 28.74 0.74 1.34
C LEU A 68 28.08 1.29 2.61
N ASN A 69 27.43 0.42 3.38
CA ASN A 69 26.77 0.82 4.63
C ASN A 69 27.79 1.29 5.69
N ASN A 70 28.94 0.62 5.80
CA ASN A 70 30.05 1.06 6.67
C ASN A 70 30.63 2.40 6.21
N GLN A 71 30.58 2.70 4.92
CA GLN A 71 30.93 4.00 4.37
C GLN A 71 29.79 5.01 4.45
N GLU A 72 28.71 4.74 5.20
CA GLU A 72 27.54 5.62 5.40
C GLU A 72 26.72 5.89 4.13
N TYR A 73 26.82 5.04 3.12
CA TYR A 73 25.87 5.06 2.01
C TYR A 73 24.54 4.48 2.47
N LYS A 74 23.45 5.18 2.14
CA LYS A 74 22.12 4.58 2.18
C LYS A 74 21.97 3.71 0.94
N VAL A 75 21.59 2.45 1.13
CA VAL A 75 21.43 1.48 0.03
C VAL A 75 20.01 0.96 0.00
N ARG A 76 19.38 0.97 -1.18
CA ARG A 76 18.05 0.38 -1.42
C ARG A 76 18.10 -0.53 -2.64
N LYS A 77 17.50 -1.72 -2.51
CA LYS A 77 17.28 -2.62 -3.65
C LYS A 77 16.07 -2.10 -4.43
N VAL A 78 16.22 -1.94 -5.73
CA VAL A 78 15.20 -1.36 -6.63
C VAL A 78 14.50 -2.43 -7.44
N ASP A 79 15.26 -3.37 -8.02
CA ASP A 79 14.69 -4.47 -8.79
C ASP A 79 15.50 -5.75 -8.56
N GLU A 80 14.82 -6.89 -8.72
CA GLU A 80 15.43 -8.21 -8.69
C GLU A 80 14.75 -9.09 -9.74
N MET A 81 15.56 -9.70 -10.58
CA MET A 81 15.14 -10.60 -11.64
C MET A 81 15.91 -11.91 -11.49
N ILE A 82 15.19 -13.03 -11.54
CA ILE A 82 15.77 -14.37 -11.56
C ILE A 82 15.19 -15.10 -12.76
N GLU A 83 16.05 -15.50 -13.69
CA GLU A 83 15.70 -16.34 -14.83
C GLU A 83 16.40 -17.70 -14.71
N ILE A 84 15.70 -18.76 -15.09
CA ILE A 84 16.24 -20.12 -15.05
C ILE A 84 15.87 -20.84 -16.34
N SER A 85 16.87 -21.43 -16.97
CA SER A 85 16.71 -22.29 -18.14
C SER A 85 15.94 -23.57 -17.77
N PRO A 86 14.93 -23.99 -18.55
CA PRO A 86 14.23 -25.26 -18.37
C PRO A 86 15.16 -26.49 -18.40
N THR A 87 16.34 -26.36 -19.02
CA THR A 87 17.34 -27.43 -19.12
C THR A 87 17.95 -27.78 -17.76
N HIS A 88 17.96 -26.85 -16.79
CA HIS A 88 18.34 -27.15 -15.41
C HIS A 88 17.14 -27.69 -14.61
N ARG A 89 16.67 -28.90 -14.93
CA ARG A 89 15.41 -29.46 -14.41
C ARG A 89 15.22 -29.34 -12.90
N ALA A 90 16.19 -29.73 -12.07
CA ALA A 90 16.04 -29.72 -10.61
C ALA A 90 15.83 -28.31 -10.01
N TYR A 91 16.64 -27.33 -10.43
CA TYR A 91 16.53 -25.93 -9.99
C TYR A 91 15.31 -25.24 -10.61
N TYR A 92 14.99 -25.54 -11.87
CA TYR A 92 13.80 -25.05 -12.53
C TYR A 92 12.52 -25.55 -11.84
N GLU A 93 12.41 -26.86 -11.56
CA GLU A 93 11.29 -27.44 -10.83
C GLU A 93 11.18 -26.88 -9.40
N LEU A 94 12.30 -26.63 -8.72
CA LEU A 94 12.29 -26.01 -7.40
C LEU A 94 11.72 -24.58 -7.44
N VAL A 95 12.23 -23.73 -8.33
CA VAL A 95 11.83 -22.31 -8.38
C VAL A 95 10.44 -22.14 -8.99
N MET A 96 10.09 -22.93 -10.01
CA MET A 96 8.71 -22.95 -10.53
C MET A 96 7.74 -23.53 -9.51
N GLY A 97 8.11 -24.60 -8.80
CA GLY A 97 7.31 -25.13 -7.70
C GLY A 97 7.09 -24.10 -6.58
N GLN A 98 8.11 -23.32 -6.23
CA GLN A 98 7.97 -22.20 -5.28
C GLN A 98 7.03 -21.11 -5.81
N LYS A 99 7.16 -20.75 -7.09
CA LYS A 99 6.32 -19.75 -7.75
C LYS A 99 4.86 -20.19 -7.82
N ASP A 100 4.61 -21.43 -8.21
CA ASP A 100 3.27 -22.02 -8.29
C ASP A 100 2.64 -22.17 -6.90
N ALA A 101 3.43 -22.57 -5.89
CA ALA A 101 2.98 -22.60 -4.50
C ALA A 101 2.62 -21.19 -3.99
N LEU A 102 3.43 -20.18 -4.30
CA LEU A 102 3.12 -18.78 -3.99
C LEU A 102 1.85 -18.32 -4.71
N ALA A 103 1.67 -18.64 -5.99
CA ALA A 103 0.47 -18.31 -6.74
C ALA A 103 -0.78 -18.96 -6.13
N ALA A 104 -0.69 -20.23 -5.76
CA ALA A 104 -1.78 -20.95 -5.10
C ALA A 104 -2.14 -20.32 -3.75
N GLN A 105 -1.13 -20.01 -2.93
CA GLN A 105 -1.34 -19.32 -1.65
C GLN A 105 -1.98 -17.95 -1.82
N ILE A 106 -1.51 -17.16 -2.80
CA ILE A 106 -2.07 -15.84 -3.12
C ILE A 106 -3.54 -15.99 -3.51
N ARG A 107 -3.88 -16.91 -4.42
CA ARG A 107 -5.27 -17.16 -4.83
C ARG A 107 -6.16 -17.53 -3.65
N THR A 108 -5.73 -18.48 -2.81
CA THR A 108 -6.50 -18.89 -1.62
C THR A 108 -6.73 -17.72 -0.65
N THR A 109 -5.71 -16.90 -0.39
CA THR A 109 -5.86 -15.72 0.48
C THR A 109 -6.78 -14.67 -0.14
N VAL A 110 -6.70 -14.44 -1.45
CA VAL A 110 -7.60 -13.51 -2.15
C VAL A 110 -9.05 -14.00 -2.09
N ASP A 111 -9.30 -15.28 -2.36
CA ASP A 111 -10.65 -15.86 -2.26
C ASP A 111 -11.21 -15.75 -0.83
N GLU A 112 -10.36 -15.90 0.17
CA GLU A 112 -10.75 -15.72 1.57
C GLU A 112 -11.07 -14.24 1.88
N ILE A 113 -10.27 -13.27 1.38
CA ILE A 113 -10.57 -11.84 1.50
C ILE A 113 -11.93 -11.51 0.88
N VAL A 114 -12.23 -12.04 -0.32
CA VAL A 114 -13.52 -11.81 -1.01
C VAL A 114 -14.68 -12.31 -0.15
N ARG A 115 -14.55 -13.49 0.45
CA ARG A 115 -15.58 -14.02 1.38
C ARG A 115 -15.74 -13.14 2.61
N GLN A 116 -14.64 -12.69 3.22
CA GLN A 116 -14.69 -11.80 4.39
C GLN A 116 -15.34 -10.44 4.07
N ILE A 117 -15.13 -9.92 2.85
CA ILE A 117 -15.78 -8.68 2.39
C ILE A 117 -17.29 -8.89 2.25
N ALA A 118 -17.73 -10.01 1.65
CA ALA A 118 -19.15 -10.33 1.56
C ALA A 118 -19.81 -10.45 2.94
N ASP A 119 -19.15 -11.12 3.89
CA ASP A 119 -19.62 -11.20 5.29
C ASP A 119 -19.71 -9.81 5.95
N LEU A 120 -18.72 -8.94 5.69
CA LEU A 120 -18.71 -7.57 6.20
C LEU A 120 -19.89 -6.76 5.65
N GLU A 121 -20.21 -6.90 4.37
CA GLU A 121 -21.37 -6.23 3.76
C GLU A 121 -22.69 -6.67 4.38
N LEU A 122 -22.84 -7.97 4.67
CA LEU A 122 -24.01 -8.50 5.39
C LEU A 122 -24.11 -7.89 6.80
N LEU A 123 -23.00 -7.85 7.54
CA LEU A 123 -22.98 -7.23 8.87
C LEU A 123 -23.32 -5.73 8.82
N LYS A 124 -22.82 -5.01 7.81
CA LYS A 124 -23.14 -3.59 7.59
C LYS A 124 -24.59 -3.37 7.21
N HIS A 125 -25.19 -4.29 6.44
CA HIS A 125 -26.61 -4.27 6.14
C HIS A 125 -27.44 -4.44 7.41
N ASP A 126 -27.14 -5.47 8.21
CA ASP A 126 -27.85 -5.72 9.47
C ASP A 126 -27.68 -4.56 10.44
N TYR A 127 -26.48 -4.01 10.56
CA TYR A 127 -26.21 -2.83 11.39
C TYR A 127 -27.08 -1.64 10.98
N ARG A 128 -27.21 -1.35 9.67
CA ARG A 128 -28.12 -0.30 9.19
C ARG A 128 -29.55 -0.57 9.61
N ARG A 129 -30.03 -1.81 9.47
CA ARG A 129 -31.40 -2.18 9.83
C ARG A 129 -31.67 -2.02 11.32
N TYR A 130 -30.78 -2.51 12.19
CA TYR A 130 -30.94 -2.35 13.64
C TYR A 130 -30.79 -0.89 14.09
N LYS A 131 -29.97 -0.10 13.40
CA LYS A 131 -29.86 1.34 13.64
C LYS A 131 -31.13 2.10 13.26
N GLU A 132 -31.77 1.77 12.14
CA GLU A 132 -33.09 2.32 11.79
C GLU A 132 -34.13 2.01 12.87
N ILE A 133 -34.12 0.80 13.42
CA ILE A 133 -35.02 0.39 14.49
C ILE A 133 -34.73 1.19 15.78
N LEU A 134 -33.46 1.38 16.11
CA LEU A 134 -33.04 2.20 17.25
C LEU A 134 -33.49 3.66 17.10
N ASP A 135 -33.37 4.22 15.90
CA ASP A 135 -33.88 5.54 15.54
C ASP A 135 -35.39 5.68 15.79
N TYR A 136 -36.19 4.61 15.57
CA TYR A 136 -37.62 4.63 15.90
C TYR A 136 -37.88 4.78 17.39
N PHE A 137 -37.03 4.18 18.24
CA PHE A 137 -37.09 4.35 19.69
C PHE A 137 -36.66 5.74 20.13
N GLU A 138 -35.57 6.28 19.59
CA GLU A 138 -35.06 7.61 19.96
C GLU A 138 -36.00 8.74 19.55
N LYS A 139 -36.59 8.63 18.34
CA LYS A 139 -37.53 9.62 17.80
C LYS A 139 -38.98 9.41 18.27
N ASN A 140 -39.22 8.43 19.15
CA ASN A 140 -40.56 8.05 19.63
C ASN A 140 -41.57 7.82 18.49
N MET A 141 -41.16 7.16 17.41
CA MET A 141 -42.02 6.81 16.28
C MET A 141 -42.93 5.61 16.64
N GLU A 142 -43.88 5.84 17.54
CA GLU A 142 -44.85 4.86 18.04
C GLU A 142 -45.57 4.08 16.93
N HIS A 143 -45.95 4.76 15.84
CA HIS A 143 -46.63 4.13 14.71
C HIS A 143 -45.78 3.02 14.08
N ASN A 144 -44.49 3.24 13.85
CA ASN A 144 -43.61 2.25 13.23
C ASN A 144 -43.35 1.07 14.18
N LEU A 145 -43.18 1.34 15.48
CA LEU A 145 -42.98 0.31 16.49
C LEU A 145 -44.22 -0.59 16.65
N LYS A 146 -45.42 0.01 16.64
CA LYS A 146 -46.68 -0.74 16.68
C LYS A 146 -46.88 -1.58 15.43
N ALA A 147 -46.61 -1.03 14.24
CA ALA A 147 -46.68 -1.80 12.99
C ALA A 147 -45.75 -3.02 13.06
N MET A 148 -44.52 -2.84 13.54
CA MET A 148 -43.57 -3.94 13.66
C MET A 148 -44.00 -4.99 14.71
N PHE A 149 -44.61 -4.56 15.82
CA PHE A 149 -45.20 -5.48 16.81
C PHE A 149 -46.33 -6.33 16.21
N ILE A 150 -47.23 -5.72 15.44
CA ILE A 150 -48.34 -6.41 14.78
C ILE A 150 -47.81 -7.49 13.83
N ASP A 151 -46.87 -7.11 12.98
CA ASP A 151 -46.35 -8.00 11.94
C ASP A 151 -45.46 -9.11 12.49
N GLN A 152 -44.60 -8.81 13.47
CA GLN A 152 -43.53 -9.73 13.90
C GLN A 152 -43.81 -10.47 15.20
N VAL A 153 -44.69 -9.95 16.07
CA VAL A 153 -44.93 -10.51 17.40
C VAL A 153 -46.35 -11.01 17.52
N ASP A 154 -47.32 -10.13 17.25
CA ASP A 154 -48.73 -10.44 17.41
C ASP A 154 -49.18 -11.57 16.48
N PHE A 155 -48.70 -11.57 15.23
CA PHE A 155 -48.94 -12.63 14.26
C PHE A 155 -48.50 -14.03 14.76
N TYR A 156 -47.44 -14.10 15.56
CA TYR A 156 -46.90 -15.35 16.08
C TYR A 156 -47.34 -15.67 17.52
N SER A 157 -48.14 -14.79 18.15
CA SER A 157 -48.63 -14.97 19.52
C SER A 157 -49.93 -15.79 19.55
N GLY A 158 -49.84 -17.11 19.80
CA GLY A 158 -51.00 -17.97 20.07
C GLY A 158 -50.69 -19.47 20.07
N GLU A 159 -51.36 -20.25 20.94
CA GLU A 159 -51.29 -21.71 20.91
C GLU A 159 -52.06 -22.25 19.68
N GLY A 160 -51.34 -22.82 18.71
CA GLY A 160 -51.88 -23.38 17.47
C GLY A 160 -51.20 -22.86 16.21
N ALA A 161 -51.91 -22.89 15.07
CA ALA A 161 -51.39 -22.37 13.81
C ALA A 161 -51.12 -20.84 13.90
N PRO A 162 -50.01 -20.33 13.34
CA PRO A 162 -49.67 -18.90 13.36
C PRO A 162 -50.83 -18.03 12.88
N GLY A 163 -51.04 -16.89 13.54
CA GLY A 163 -52.01 -15.87 13.15
C GLY A 163 -53.41 -16.03 13.74
N ARG A 164 -53.84 -17.16 14.32
CA ARG A 164 -55.26 -17.33 14.74
C ARG A 164 -55.76 -16.35 15.82
N LEU A 165 -54.87 -15.80 16.63
CA LEU A 165 -55.19 -14.85 17.72
C LEU A 165 -54.57 -13.46 17.49
N SER A 166 -54.09 -13.20 16.27
CA SER A 166 -53.53 -11.90 15.91
C SER A 166 -54.63 -10.91 15.54
N MET A 167 -54.36 -9.62 15.77
CA MET A 167 -55.21 -8.51 15.37
C MET A 167 -55.41 -8.48 13.85
N SER A 168 -54.39 -8.88 13.08
CA SER A 168 -54.48 -9.04 11.62
C SER A 168 -55.48 -10.10 11.19
N PHE A 169 -55.54 -11.24 11.88
CA PHE A 169 -56.53 -12.28 11.60
C PHE A 169 -57.93 -11.88 12.06
N MET A 170 -58.05 -11.25 13.24
CA MET A 170 -59.34 -10.75 13.76
C MET A 170 -59.97 -9.72 12.82
N GLN A 171 -59.15 -8.87 12.20
CA GLN A 171 -59.58 -7.92 11.18
C GLN A 171 -59.99 -8.63 9.87
N GLN A 172 -59.16 -9.54 9.34
CA GLN A 172 -59.44 -10.26 8.09
C GLN A 172 -60.69 -11.14 8.16
N ARG A 173 -60.95 -11.74 9.32
CA ARG A 173 -62.15 -12.54 9.58
C ARG A 173 -63.37 -11.70 9.96
N ASN A 174 -63.24 -10.37 9.95
CA ASN A 174 -64.30 -9.42 10.27
C ASN A 174 -64.90 -9.65 11.67
N ILE A 175 -64.10 -10.16 12.62
CA ILE A 175 -64.49 -10.36 14.02
C ILE A 175 -64.41 -9.02 14.74
N PHE A 176 -63.29 -8.31 14.56
CA PHE A 176 -63.08 -6.93 15.01
C PHE A 176 -62.51 -6.10 13.85
N PRO A 177 -63.35 -5.36 13.09
CA PRO A 177 -62.93 -4.73 11.84
C PRO A 177 -61.94 -3.57 12.03
N THR A 178 -62.02 -2.86 13.16
CA THR A 178 -61.24 -1.64 13.44
C THR A 178 -60.10 -1.84 14.43
N ILE A 179 -59.91 -3.05 14.96
CA ILE A 179 -58.95 -3.37 16.05
C ILE A 179 -57.53 -2.84 15.81
N ILE A 180 -57.02 -2.90 14.58
CA ILE A 180 -55.68 -2.39 14.25
C ILE A 180 -55.64 -0.85 14.29
N GLN A 181 -56.65 -0.18 13.72
CA GLN A 181 -56.75 1.28 13.76
C GLN A 181 -56.90 1.76 15.21
N ASP A 182 -57.76 1.09 15.97
CA ASP A 182 -58.03 1.42 17.37
C ASP A 182 -56.77 1.21 18.23
N PHE A 183 -55.96 0.17 17.94
CA PHE A 183 -54.66 -0.04 18.58
C PHE A 183 -53.62 1.05 18.22
N PHE A 184 -53.60 1.52 16.96
CA PHE A 184 -52.75 2.64 16.57
C PHE A 184 -53.09 3.93 17.30
N ASP A 185 -54.38 4.20 17.52
CA ASP A 185 -54.89 5.40 18.19
C ASP A 185 -54.63 5.42 19.71
N MET A 186 -54.40 4.26 20.35
CA MET A 186 -54.11 4.17 21.79
C MET A 186 -52.70 4.65 22.15
N LYS A 187 -52.53 5.70 22.97
CA LYS A 187 -51.22 6.10 23.53
C LYS A 187 -51.03 5.61 24.96
N SER A 188 -52.13 5.40 25.68
CA SER A 188 -52.16 4.91 27.06
C SER A 188 -53.39 4.05 27.30
N LEU A 189 -53.40 3.27 28.39
CA LEU A 189 -54.58 2.50 28.79
C LEU A 189 -55.80 3.38 29.12
N GLU A 190 -55.57 4.64 29.48
CA GLU A 190 -56.63 5.60 29.80
C GLU A 190 -57.39 6.07 28.54
N ASP A 191 -56.80 5.91 27.35
CA ASP A 191 -57.44 6.30 26.09
C ASP A 191 -58.66 5.43 25.77
N LEU A 192 -58.78 4.23 26.34
CA LEU A 192 -59.97 3.36 26.23
C LEU A 192 -61.22 3.96 26.88
N GLU A 193 -61.04 4.95 27.77
CA GLU A 193 -62.13 5.63 28.48
C GLU A 193 -62.25 7.12 28.09
N LYS A 194 -61.14 7.74 27.69
CA LYS A 194 -61.05 9.18 27.38
C LYS A 194 -61.20 9.51 25.89
N ASN A 195 -60.81 8.62 24.97
CA ASN A 195 -60.90 8.89 23.54
C ASN A 195 -62.36 8.69 23.06
N PRO A 196 -62.99 9.68 22.39
CA PRO A 196 -64.38 9.59 21.92
C PRO A 196 -64.66 8.33 21.10
N ARG A 197 -63.72 7.92 20.24
CA ARG A 197 -63.85 6.74 19.37
C ARG A 197 -63.69 5.42 20.14
N LEU A 198 -62.69 5.34 21.02
CA LEU A 198 -62.40 4.11 21.76
C LEU A 198 -63.39 3.86 22.90
N LYS A 199 -64.02 4.92 23.43
CA LYS A 199 -65.01 4.83 24.50
C LYS A 199 -66.27 4.07 24.09
N GLU A 200 -66.65 4.13 22.81
CA GLU A 200 -67.86 3.50 22.28
C GLU A 200 -67.67 2.01 21.91
N LEU A 201 -66.43 1.49 21.97
CA LEU A 201 -66.12 0.11 21.61
C LEU A 201 -66.79 -0.91 22.55
N PRO A 202 -67.18 -2.10 22.05
CA PRO A 202 -67.68 -3.21 22.84
C PRO A 202 -66.71 -3.61 23.97
N ARG A 203 -67.25 -4.05 25.11
CA ARG A 203 -66.46 -4.43 26.30
C ARG A 203 -65.41 -5.51 26.00
N VAL A 204 -65.76 -6.49 25.18
CA VAL A 204 -64.86 -7.58 24.77
C VAL A 204 -63.70 -7.07 23.94
N GLU A 205 -63.96 -6.14 23.01
CA GLU A 205 -62.91 -5.54 22.17
C GLU A 205 -61.94 -4.68 23.00
N LYS A 206 -62.46 -3.93 23.99
CA LYS A 206 -61.64 -3.18 24.94
C LYS A 206 -60.73 -4.08 25.78
N ASP A 207 -61.23 -5.23 26.23
CA ASP A 207 -60.43 -6.16 27.02
C ASP A 207 -59.31 -6.80 26.17
N VAL A 208 -59.58 -7.12 24.90
CA VAL A 208 -58.55 -7.60 23.96
C VAL A 208 -57.50 -6.50 23.70
N LEU A 209 -57.92 -5.27 23.42
CA LEU A 209 -57.01 -4.14 23.21
C LEU A 209 -56.14 -3.87 24.44
N ARG A 210 -56.70 -4.00 25.66
CA ARG A 210 -55.93 -3.87 26.92
C ARG A 210 -54.83 -4.92 27.00
N VAL A 211 -55.14 -6.18 26.73
CA VAL A 211 -54.16 -7.29 26.76
C VAL A 211 -53.07 -7.06 25.71
N LYS A 212 -53.44 -6.70 24.47
CA LYS A 212 -52.49 -6.46 23.39
C LYS A 212 -51.61 -5.23 23.64
N PHE A 213 -52.16 -4.17 24.24
CA PHE A 213 -51.38 -2.99 24.60
C PHE A 213 -50.38 -3.26 25.73
N ASN A 214 -50.75 -4.05 26.74
CA ASN A 214 -49.80 -4.47 27.77
C ASN A 214 -48.67 -5.32 27.17
N ALA A 215 -49.01 -6.30 26.32
CA ALA A 215 -48.01 -7.12 25.61
C ALA A 215 -47.08 -6.27 24.73
N TYR A 216 -47.61 -5.22 24.08
CA TYR A 216 -46.80 -4.26 23.32
C TYR A 216 -45.82 -3.49 24.21
N GLN A 217 -46.26 -2.99 25.38
CA GLN A 217 -45.37 -2.25 26.28
C GLN A 217 -44.25 -3.14 26.83
N GLU A 218 -44.57 -4.36 27.26
CA GLU A 218 -43.57 -5.34 27.71
C GLU A 218 -42.57 -5.69 26.61
N TRP A 219 -43.07 -5.97 25.40
CA TRP A 219 -42.24 -6.23 24.24
C TRP A 219 -41.34 -5.02 23.91
N LYS A 220 -41.89 -3.81 23.94
CA LYS A 220 -41.18 -2.56 23.61
C LYS A 220 -39.97 -2.36 24.51
N GLU A 221 -40.10 -2.60 25.82
CA GLU A 221 -38.99 -2.47 26.76
C GLU A 221 -37.91 -3.54 26.56
N MET A 222 -38.31 -4.82 26.41
CA MET A 222 -37.36 -5.92 26.19
C MET A 222 -36.64 -5.77 24.86
N PHE A 223 -37.40 -5.50 23.79
CA PHE A 223 -36.88 -5.38 22.45
C PHE A 223 -35.94 -4.19 22.28
N ARG A 224 -36.21 -3.05 22.94
CA ARG A 224 -35.29 -1.91 22.95
C ARG A 224 -33.90 -2.29 23.49
N ARG A 225 -33.85 -2.98 24.64
CA ARG A 225 -32.58 -3.40 25.25
C ARG A 225 -31.80 -4.35 24.35
N GLU A 226 -32.53 -5.26 23.70
CA GLU A 226 -31.92 -6.21 22.76
C GLU A 226 -31.35 -5.51 21.54
N VAL A 227 -32.11 -4.58 20.93
CA VAL A 227 -31.64 -3.79 19.78
C VAL A 227 -30.40 -2.97 20.14
N GLU A 228 -30.40 -2.29 21.29
CA GLU A 228 -29.23 -1.52 21.76
C GLU A 228 -27.99 -2.41 21.95
N THR A 229 -28.17 -3.61 22.51
CA THR A 229 -27.08 -4.59 22.68
C THR A 229 -26.58 -5.08 21.32
N ARG A 230 -27.50 -5.43 20.42
CA ARG A 230 -27.20 -5.94 19.09
C ARG A 230 -26.46 -4.93 18.22
N VAL A 231 -26.83 -3.65 18.27
CA VAL A 231 -26.13 -2.58 17.55
C VAL A 231 -24.67 -2.47 18.02
N LYS A 232 -24.43 -2.53 19.33
CA LYS A 232 -23.06 -2.49 19.90
C LYS A 232 -22.24 -3.71 19.50
N GLU A 233 -22.85 -4.90 19.51
CA GLU A 233 -22.20 -6.13 19.04
C GLU A 233 -21.83 -6.06 17.56
N LEU A 234 -22.77 -5.64 16.70
CA LEU A 234 -22.56 -5.50 15.27
C LEU A 234 -21.46 -4.49 14.96
N GLU A 235 -21.42 -3.36 15.66
CA GLU A 235 -20.34 -2.37 15.51
C GLU A 235 -18.97 -2.98 15.86
N ARG A 236 -18.89 -3.75 16.96
CA ARG A 236 -17.65 -4.44 17.35
C ARG A 236 -17.24 -5.49 16.32
N LEU A 237 -18.19 -6.26 15.80
CA LEU A 237 -17.94 -7.28 14.77
C LEU A 237 -17.45 -6.65 13.47
N ILE A 238 -18.07 -5.56 13.03
CA ILE A 238 -17.65 -4.79 11.85
C ILE A 238 -16.20 -4.33 12.00
N LYS A 239 -15.87 -3.67 13.12
CA LYS A 239 -14.49 -3.21 13.39
C LYS A 239 -13.48 -4.37 13.39
N THR A 240 -13.85 -5.49 13.99
CA THR A 240 -12.99 -6.69 14.04
C THR A 240 -12.78 -7.27 12.64
N LYS A 241 -13.84 -7.37 11.84
CA LYS A 241 -13.76 -7.89 10.46
C LYS A 241 -12.95 -6.97 9.55
N GLU A 242 -13.10 -5.65 9.68
CA GLU A 242 -12.29 -4.68 8.94
C GLU A 242 -10.80 -4.82 9.27
N ALA A 243 -10.46 -5.01 10.55
CA ALA A 243 -9.08 -5.26 10.97
C ALA A 243 -8.53 -6.58 10.36
N VAL A 244 -9.31 -7.66 10.40
CA VAL A 244 -8.90 -8.96 9.81
C VAL A 244 -8.66 -8.83 8.30
N ILE A 245 -9.53 -8.15 7.57
CA ILE A 245 -9.34 -7.92 6.12
C ILE A 245 -8.07 -7.12 5.87
N ASN A 246 -7.78 -6.11 6.70
CA ASN A 246 -6.58 -5.31 6.55
C ASN A 246 -5.30 -6.13 6.83
N ASP A 247 -5.32 -6.94 7.90
CA ASP A 247 -4.20 -7.83 8.24
C ASP A 247 -3.92 -8.85 7.12
N MET A 248 -4.98 -9.39 6.51
CA MET A 248 -4.84 -10.29 5.37
C MET A 248 -4.25 -9.60 4.14
N ARG A 249 -4.65 -8.35 3.87
CA ARG A 249 -4.09 -7.54 2.77
C ARG A 249 -2.61 -7.25 2.99
N GLU A 250 -2.23 -6.80 4.19
CA GLU A 250 -0.83 -6.55 4.54
C GLU A 250 0.01 -7.85 4.48
N GLY A 251 -0.55 -8.97 4.93
CA GLY A 251 0.10 -10.29 4.84
C GLY A 251 0.27 -10.81 3.39
N LEU A 252 -0.54 -10.32 2.45
CA LEU A 252 -0.46 -10.68 1.03
C LEU A 252 0.68 -9.94 0.31
N LYS A 253 0.95 -8.68 0.69
CA LYS A 253 2.00 -7.83 0.07
C LYS A 253 3.35 -8.53 -0.12
N PRO A 254 3.97 -9.13 0.92
CA PRO A 254 5.27 -9.78 0.76
C PRO A 254 5.21 -11.05 -0.13
N LYS A 255 4.08 -11.75 -0.17
CA LYS A 255 3.92 -12.94 -1.01
C LYS A 255 3.83 -12.56 -2.49
N VAL A 256 3.05 -11.52 -2.81
CA VAL A 256 2.95 -10.99 -4.18
C VAL A 256 4.27 -10.39 -4.64
N ALA A 257 5.01 -9.73 -3.74
CA ALA A 257 6.37 -9.24 -4.02
C ALA A 257 7.30 -10.36 -4.47
N ARG A 258 7.39 -11.42 -3.66
CA ARG A 258 8.20 -12.59 -4.01
C ARG A 258 7.74 -13.21 -5.32
N PHE A 259 6.44 -13.34 -5.54
CA PHE A 259 5.89 -13.90 -6.79
C PHE A 259 6.29 -13.07 -8.01
N LYS A 260 6.18 -11.74 -7.94
CA LYS A 260 6.54 -10.82 -9.04
C LYS A 260 8.04 -10.73 -9.30
N MET A 261 8.88 -10.92 -8.28
CA MET A 261 10.35 -10.96 -8.44
C MET A 261 10.80 -12.17 -9.28
N ILE A 262 10.06 -13.28 -9.22
CA ILE A 262 10.36 -14.48 -10.02
C ILE A 262 9.77 -14.33 -11.43
N LYS A 263 10.47 -13.60 -12.31
CA LYS A 263 10.07 -13.37 -13.72
C LYS A 263 10.70 -14.39 -14.67
N HIS A 264 10.03 -14.70 -15.77
CA HIS A 264 10.66 -15.44 -16.87
C HIS A 264 11.41 -14.45 -17.78
N GLY A 265 12.61 -14.78 -18.24
CA GLY A 265 13.41 -13.91 -19.13
C GLY A 265 12.91 -13.73 -20.56
N PHE A 266 11.66 -14.13 -20.83
CA PHE A 266 10.94 -13.81 -22.06
C PHE A 266 9.60 -13.12 -21.78
N SER A 267 9.38 -12.65 -20.55
CA SER A 267 8.13 -11.99 -20.14
C SER A 267 8.10 -10.53 -20.57
N LYS A 268 9.25 -9.84 -20.60
CA LYS A 268 9.37 -8.45 -21.11
C LYS A 268 9.89 -8.41 -22.55
N ASP A 269 9.37 -7.47 -23.35
CA ASP A 269 9.79 -7.29 -24.74
C ASP A 269 11.25 -6.85 -24.90
N THR A 270 11.84 -6.20 -23.89
CA THR A 270 13.26 -5.84 -23.86
C THR A 270 14.16 -7.07 -23.76
N GLU A 271 13.78 -8.06 -22.96
CA GLU A 271 14.55 -9.28 -22.73
C GLU A 271 14.52 -10.20 -23.97
N ARG A 272 13.36 -10.25 -24.65
CA ARG A 272 13.22 -10.95 -25.95
C ARG A 272 14.16 -10.38 -27.02
N LYS A 273 14.40 -9.06 -27.01
CA LYS A 273 15.29 -8.39 -27.97
C LYS A 273 16.76 -8.59 -27.64
N SER A 274 17.13 -8.80 -26.37
CA SER A 274 18.50 -9.09 -25.94
C SER A 274 18.88 -10.57 -25.98
N ALA A 275 17.91 -11.49 -26.04
CA ALA A 275 18.16 -12.93 -26.08
C ALA A 275 19.17 -13.39 -27.16
N PRO A 276 19.22 -12.81 -28.39
CA PRO A 276 20.22 -13.16 -29.39
C PRO A 276 21.65 -12.67 -29.08
N THR A 277 21.79 -11.72 -28.15
CA THR A 277 23.09 -11.14 -27.76
C THR A 277 23.73 -11.81 -26.55
N LEU A 278 23.04 -12.77 -25.94
CA LEU A 278 23.58 -13.57 -24.84
C LEU A 278 24.70 -14.47 -25.36
N PHE A 279 25.83 -14.49 -24.64
CA PHE A 279 27.00 -15.30 -25.00
C PHE A 279 26.74 -16.81 -24.88
N HIS A 280 25.76 -17.22 -24.08
CA HIS A 280 25.31 -18.60 -23.94
C HIS A 280 24.02 -18.84 -24.73
N ARG A 281 23.75 -20.09 -25.13
CA ARG A 281 22.53 -20.46 -25.88
C ARG A 281 21.37 -20.69 -24.92
N PRO A 282 20.37 -19.80 -24.83
CA PRO A 282 19.22 -19.99 -23.95
C PRO A 282 18.44 -21.21 -24.45
N GLY A 283 18.45 -22.30 -23.68
CA GLY A 283 17.75 -23.55 -24.00
C GLY A 283 18.64 -24.75 -24.37
N ALA A 284 19.91 -24.56 -24.76
CA ALA A 284 20.84 -25.69 -24.97
C ALA A 284 21.58 -26.07 -23.68
N GLU A 285 21.83 -25.09 -22.82
CA GLU A 285 22.59 -25.25 -21.58
C GLU A 285 21.71 -24.98 -20.35
N ALA A 286 22.03 -25.67 -19.26
CA ALA A 286 21.40 -25.48 -17.96
C ALA A 286 21.98 -24.20 -17.32
N THR A 287 21.35 -23.06 -17.62
CA THR A 287 21.76 -21.75 -17.15
C THR A 287 20.78 -21.18 -16.12
N SER A 288 21.28 -20.41 -15.16
CA SER A 288 20.47 -19.49 -14.37
C SER A 288 21.05 -18.10 -14.46
N PHE A 289 20.18 -17.10 -14.51
CA PHE A 289 20.54 -15.69 -14.53
C PHE A 289 19.90 -15.00 -13.34
N THR A 290 20.65 -14.18 -12.63
CA THR A 290 20.14 -13.34 -11.54
C THR A 290 20.65 -11.93 -11.76
N ARG A 291 19.74 -10.95 -11.81
CA ARG A 291 20.08 -9.53 -11.84
C ARG A 291 19.47 -8.85 -10.63
N ILE A 292 20.29 -8.17 -9.84
CA ILE A 292 19.86 -7.33 -8.72
C ILE A 292 20.31 -5.90 -8.99
N THR A 293 19.38 -4.96 -8.97
CA THR A 293 19.68 -3.54 -9.09
C THR A 293 19.56 -2.88 -7.73
N ALA A 294 20.62 -2.24 -7.26
CA ALA A 294 20.65 -1.49 -6.01
C ALA A 294 21.09 -0.05 -6.27
N TRP A 295 20.43 0.90 -5.60
CA TRP A 295 20.84 2.30 -5.58
C TRP A 295 21.53 2.59 -4.26
N ALA A 296 22.69 3.25 -4.31
CA ALA A 296 23.43 3.65 -3.13
C ALA A 296 23.76 5.14 -3.21
N TRP A 297 23.48 5.90 -2.15
CA TRP A 297 23.79 7.34 -2.14
C TRP A 297 24.35 7.82 -0.81
N LYS A 298 25.21 8.84 -0.89
CA LYS A 298 25.84 9.51 0.25
C LYS A 298 26.02 10.99 -0.04
N GLU A 299 25.90 11.80 1.00
CA GLU A 299 26.32 13.20 0.96
C GLU A 299 27.79 13.32 0.49
N PHE A 300 28.01 14.14 -0.53
CA PHE A 300 29.35 14.42 -1.05
C PHE A 300 29.94 15.65 -0.36
N PHE A 301 31.17 15.53 0.13
CA PHE A 301 31.95 16.61 0.73
C PHE A 301 33.32 16.64 0.08
N ALA A 302 33.75 17.80 -0.43
CA ALA A 302 35.11 17.99 -0.91
C ALA A 302 36.02 18.37 0.27
N PRO A 303 36.96 17.50 0.72
CA PRO A 303 37.72 17.69 1.96
C PRO A 303 38.63 18.93 1.97
N GLU A 304 39.04 19.38 0.79
CA GLU A 304 39.94 20.53 0.61
C GLU A 304 39.36 21.84 1.16
N PHE A 305 38.03 21.97 1.22
CA PHE A 305 37.33 23.16 1.71
C PHE A 305 37.11 23.18 3.23
N TYR A 306 37.56 22.15 3.96
CA TYR A 306 37.37 22.03 5.41
C TYR A 306 38.62 22.36 6.24
N LYS A 307 39.75 22.68 5.61
CA LYS A 307 41.00 23.07 6.30
C LYS A 307 40.96 24.50 6.86
N SER A 308 40.07 25.35 6.36
CA SER A 308 39.75 26.68 6.90
C SER A 308 38.37 26.60 7.54
N GLY A 309 38.18 27.15 8.76
CA GLY A 309 36.99 27.02 9.60
C GLY A 309 35.69 27.63 9.06
N GLU A 310 35.30 27.28 7.84
CA GLU A 310 34.34 27.99 6.98
C GLU A 310 33.06 27.17 6.76
N ILE A 311 32.72 26.36 7.75
CA ILE A 311 31.50 25.53 7.83
C ILE A 311 30.21 26.39 7.68
N ARG A 312 30.30 27.72 7.81
CA ARG A 312 29.18 28.66 7.93
C ARG A 312 28.55 29.15 6.61
N ALA A 313 29.03 28.76 5.43
CA ALA A 313 28.58 29.36 4.16
C ALA A 313 27.64 28.48 3.30
N PHE A 314 27.13 27.35 3.80
CA PHE A 314 26.08 26.63 3.08
C PHE A 314 24.73 27.32 3.30
N ARG A 315 24.25 28.07 2.30
CA ARG A 315 22.84 28.50 2.29
C ARG A 315 21.95 27.26 2.21
N PRO A 316 20.91 27.15 3.04
CA PRO A 316 19.95 26.06 2.93
C PRO A 316 19.28 26.15 1.56
N VAL A 317 19.49 25.13 0.73
CA VAL A 317 18.80 24.98 -0.55
C VAL A 317 17.54 24.17 -0.28
N ASN A 318 16.37 24.66 -0.70
CA ASN A 318 15.16 23.85 -0.68
C ASN A 318 15.16 22.96 -1.93
N PRO A 319 15.29 21.63 -1.81
CA PRO A 319 15.32 20.74 -2.97
C PRO A 319 13.96 20.65 -3.69
N TYR A 320 12.86 21.00 -3.01
CA TYR A 320 11.51 21.06 -3.59
C TYR A 320 11.11 22.52 -3.85
N ASP A 321 11.76 23.13 -4.84
CA ASP A 321 11.48 24.48 -5.32
C ASP A 321 10.55 24.48 -6.55
N GLU A 322 10.14 25.69 -6.99
CA GLU A 322 9.25 25.84 -8.14
C GLU A 322 9.84 25.24 -9.43
N PHE A 323 11.16 25.33 -9.59
CA PHE A 323 11.86 24.80 -10.76
C PHE A 323 11.77 23.27 -10.81
N THR A 324 12.13 22.59 -9.72
CA THR A 324 12.09 21.13 -9.57
C THR A 324 10.68 20.62 -9.79
N ARG A 325 9.69 21.27 -9.18
CA ARG A 325 8.27 20.94 -9.36
C ARG A 325 7.86 21.01 -10.83
N LYS A 326 8.12 22.13 -11.50
CA LYS A 326 7.65 22.36 -12.88
C LYS A 326 8.40 21.52 -13.92
N ASN A 327 9.71 21.36 -13.77
CA ASN A 327 10.57 20.83 -14.84
C ASN A 327 10.98 19.37 -14.63
N LEU A 328 11.21 18.94 -13.39
CA LEU A 328 11.69 17.59 -13.09
C LEU A 328 10.58 16.63 -12.65
N ILE A 329 9.52 17.15 -12.00
CA ILE A 329 8.42 16.32 -11.48
C ILE A 329 7.21 16.35 -12.41
N PHE A 330 6.58 17.52 -12.57
CA PHE A 330 5.28 17.64 -13.26
C PHE A 330 5.37 17.92 -14.76
N ASN A 331 6.57 17.85 -15.35
CA ASN A 331 6.74 17.98 -16.79
C ASN A 331 6.22 16.72 -17.49
N GLU A 332 5.19 16.86 -18.31
CA GLU A 332 4.50 15.74 -18.99
C GLU A 332 5.36 14.99 -20.01
N LYS A 333 6.47 15.58 -20.47
CA LYS A 333 7.33 14.98 -21.50
C LYS A 333 8.60 14.35 -20.96
N ILE A 334 9.19 14.94 -19.91
CA ILE A 334 10.55 14.63 -19.46
C ILE A 334 10.63 14.46 -17.92
N GLY A 335 9.61 14.90 -17.20
CA GLY A 335 9.57 14.79 -15.74
C GLY A 335 9.04 13.45 -15.26
N LEU A 336 9.08 13.23 -13.95
CA LEU A 336 8.60 12.01 -13.31
C LEU A 336 7.15 11.65 -13.72
N LYS A 337 6.28 12.64 -13.90
CA LYS A 337 4.89 12.45 -14.35
C LYS A 337 4.76 11.85 -15.74
N ALA A 338 5.76 11.99 -16.60
CA ALA A 338 5.74 11.40 -17.95
C ALA A 338 5.74 9.86 -17.89
N GLU A 339 6.50 9.30 -16.95
CA GLU A 339 6.59 7.87 -16.67
C GLU A 339 5.43 7.42 -15.77
N TYR A 340 5.20 8.17 -14.68
CA TYR A 340 4.18 7.86 -13.68
C TYR A 340 3.01 8.84 -13.77
N LYS A 341 2.09 8.58 -14.70
CA LYS A 341 0.98 9.51 -15.04
C LYS A 341 0.00 9.80 -13.89
N TRP A 342 -0.09 8.89 -12.92
CA TRP A 342 -1.01 8.96 -11.78
C TRP A 342 -0.52 9.90 -10.66
N ILE A 343 0.75 10.33 -10.68
CA ILE A 343 1.32 11.16 -9.62
C ILE A 343 0.58 12.51 -9.52
N THR A 344 0.10 12.80 -8.32
CA THR A 344 -0.59 14.06 -7.96
C THR A 344 0.30 14.98 -7.14
N LYS A 345 -0.10 16.26 -7.05
CA LYS A 345 0.62 17.26 -6.23
C LYS A 345 0.63 16.89 -4.74
N GLU A 346 -0.51 16.43 -4.23
CA GLU A 346 -0.70 16.05 -2.83
C GLU A 346 0.19 14.84 -2.47
N TRP A 347 0.28 13.85 -3.36
CA TRP A 347 1.15 12.70 -3.16
C TRP A 347 2.62 13.11 -3.10
N VAL A 348 3.07 13.96 -4.03
CA VAL A 348 4.46 14.45 -4.05
C VAL A 348 4.80 15.20 -2.76
N GLU A 349 3.92 16.08 -2.29
CA GLU A 349 4.17 16.86 -1.08
C GLU A 349 4.33 15.96 0.15
N LYS A 350 3.46 14.96 0.31
CA LYS A 350 3.57 13.95 1.37
C LYS A 350 4.89 13.18 1.29
N CYS A 351 5.24 12.66 0.11
CA CYS A 351 6.48 11.90 -0.06
C CYS A 351 7.74 12.75 0.13
N VAL A 352 7.72 14.04 -0.24
CA VAL A 352 8.84 14.96 -0.03
C VAL A 352 9.14 15.13 1.46
N ASP A 353 8.12 15.22 2.31
CA ASP A 353 8.29 15.36 3.75
C ASP A 353 8.89 14.08 4.37
N ASP A 354 8.43 12.90 3.94
CA ASP A 354 9.01 11.61 4.33
C ASP A 354 10.49 11.49 3.87
N ILE A 355 10.79 11.89 2.64
CA ILE A 355 12.15 11.82 2.07
C ILE A 355 13.11 12.79 2.79
N LYS A 356 12.65 14.00 3.11
CA LYS A 356 13.46 15.03 3.79
C LYS A 356 13.86 14.60 5.20
N SER A 357 12.99 13.87 5.91
CA SER A 357 13.25 13.44 7.27
C SER A 357 14.17 12.22 7.37
N ASP A 358 14.09 11.26 6.44
CA ASP A 358 14.80 9.97 6.56
C ASP A 358 15.90 9.71 5.50
N LEU A 359 15.68 10.12 4.24
CA LEU A 359 16.49 9.63 3.11
C LEU A 359 17.53 10.63 2.60
N LEU A 360 17.31 11.94 2.81
CA LEU A 360 18.30 12.97 2.47
C LEU A 360 19.41 13.12 3.52
N ILE A 361 19.21 12.59 4.72
CA ILE A 361 20.19 12.60 5.81
C ILE A 361 20.89 11.23 5.84
N THR A 362 22.09 11.15 5.29
CA THR A 362 22.81 9.85 5.18
C THR A 362 23.68 9.53 6.40
N ARG A 363 23.95 10.51 7.28
CA ARG A 363 24.76 10.36 8.51
C ARG A 363 24.00 10.79 9.76
N LYS A 364 24.33 10.23 10.94
CA LYS A 364 23.85 10.77 12.23
C LYS A 364 24.50 12.13 12.45
N ARG A 365 23.70 13.19 12.47
CA ARG A 365 24.17 14.58 12.64
C ARG A 365 23.95 15.02 14.09
N HIS A 366 24.94 15.72 14.65
CA HIS A 366 24.72 16.49 15.87
C HIS A 366 23.88 17.74 15.56
N GLU A 367 23.06 18.23 16.50
CA GLU A 367 22.18 19.41 16.30
C GLU A 367 22.94 20.69 15.88
N SER A 368 24.24 20.74 16.14
CA SER A 368 25.14 21.84 15.78
C SER A 368 25.77 21.71 14.38
N GLU A 369 25.50 20.65 13.64
CA GLU A 369 26.05 20.45 12.29
C GLU A 369 25.29 21.28 11.23
N PRO A 370 25.98 21.74 10.17
CA PRO A 370 25.35 22.49 9.08
C PRO A 370 24.28 21.66 8.35
N PRO A 371 23.34 22.29 7.61
CA PRO A 371 22.25 21.61 6.87
C PRO A 371 22.73 20.58 5.83
N PRO A 372 21.82 19.76 5.24
CA PRO A 372 22.16 18.71 4.28
C PRO A 372 23.12 19.18 3.19
N SER A 373 24.05 18.32 2.76
CA SER A 373 24.98 18.70 1.69
C SER A 373 24.18 19.03 0.41
N PRO A 374 24.51 20.10 -0.33
CA PRO A 374 23.83 20.41 -1.59
C PRO A 374 24.08 19.37 -2.69
N TYR A 375 25.07 18.48 -2.51
CA TYR A 375 25.51 17.51 -3.51
C TYR A 375 25.65 16.10 -2.92
N TYR A 376 25.38 15.09 -3.74
CA TYR A 376 25.36 13.68 -3.37
C TYR A 376 26.10 12.84 -4.41
N SER A 377 26.88 11.88 -3.91
CA SER A 377 27.39 10.76 -4.67
C SER A 377 26.30 9.70 -4.78
N PHE A 378 25.99 9.26 -5.99
CA PHE A 378 24.94 8.28 -6.25
C PHE A 378 25.48 7.18 -7.16
N PHE A 379 25.25 5.94 -6.78
CA PHE A 379 25.62 4.75 -7.53
C PHE A 379 24.38 3.97 -7.93
N ILE A 380 24.34 3.54 -9.19
CA ILE A 380 23.49 2.43 -9.63
C ILE A 380 24.40 1.21 -9.74
N LEU A 381 24.09 0.19 -8.95
CA LEU A 381 24.83 -1.06 -8.89
C LEU A 381 23.95 -2.14 -9.48
N GLU A 382 24.35 -2.67 -10.63
CA GLU A 382 23.71 -3.83 -11.25
C GLU A 382 24.60 -5.04 -11.01
N PHE A 383 24.15 -5.93 -10.15
CA PHE A 383 24.79 -7.21 -9.92
C PHE A 383 24.15 -8.22 -10.86
N GLU A 384 24.93 -8.80 -11.75
CA GLU A 384 24.54 -9.88 -12.64
C GLU A 384 25.29 -11.16 -12.28
N ARG A 385 24.57 -12.26 -12.24
CA ARG A 385 25.14 -13.60 -12.09
C ARG A 385 24.58 -14.50 -13.16
N TYR A 386 25.46 -15.13 -13.91
CA TYR A 386 25.16 -16.29 -14.73
C TYR A 386 25.71 -17.53 -14.05
N THR A 387 24.87 -18.49 -13.73
CA THR A 387 25.31 -19.84 -13.36
C THR A 387 25.19 -20.73 -14.57
N LEU A 388 26.30 -21.33 -14.99
CA LEU A 388 26.38 -22.27 -16.10
C LEU A 388 26.69 -23.66 -15.55
N ARG A 389 25.88 -24.64 -15.89
CA ARG A 389 26.17 -26.04 -15.58
C ARG A 389 26.73 -26.75 -16.79
N SER A 390 27.96 -27.24 -16.67
CA SER A 390 28.63 -28.05 -17.68
C SER A 390 28.04 -29.46 -17.75
N ALA A 391 28.19 -30.12 -18.91
CA ALA A 391 27.79 -31.50 -19.13
C ALA A 391 28.47 -32.49 -18.16
N THR A 392 29.64 -32.13 -17.62
CA THR A 392 30.36 -32.93 -16.61
C THR A 392 29.79 -32.80 -15.20
N GLY A 393 28.76 -31.96 -15.00
CA GLY A 393 28.13 -31.69 -13.70
C GLY A 393 28.84 -30.61 -12.88
N SER A 394 29.94 -30.03 -13.38
CA SER A 394 30.57 -28.85 -12.77
C SER A 394 29.75 -27.59 -13.03
N GLU A 395 29.67 -26.71 -12.04
CA GLU A 395 28.90 -25.47 -12.09
C GLU A 395 29.84 -24.26 -11.97
N LEU A 396 29.73 -23.34 -12.92
CA LEU A 396 30.47 -22.09 -12.99
C LEU A 396 29.53 -20.93 -12.66
N GLU A 397 30.01 -19.96 -11.89
CA GLU A 397 29.39 -18.65 -11.74
C GLU A 397 30.23 -17.63 -12.52
N ASP A 398 29.58 -16.91 -13.42
CA ASP A 398 30.12 -15.69 -13.98
C ASP A 398 29.37 -14.49 -13.38
N ILE A 399 30.11 -13.62 -12.72
CA ILE A 399 29.57 -12.52 -11.94
C ILE A 399 30.05 -11.23 -12.56
N THR A 400 29.12 -10.37 -12.95
CA THR A 400 29.42 -9.03 -13.46
C THR A 400 28.74 -8.01 -12.56
N ILE A 401 29.52 -7.05 -12.05
CA ILE A 401 29.00 -5.91 -11.30
C ILE A 401 29.19 -4.67 -12.16
N TYR A 402 28.09 -4.12 -12.67
CA TYR A 402 28.11 -2.81 -13.30
C TYR A 402 27.92 -1.74 -12.24
N ILE A 403 28.80 -0.75 -12.26
CA ILE A 403 28.78 0.39 -11.35
C ILE A 403 28.65 1.63 -12.22
N ASP A 404 27.48 2.26 -12.17
CA ASP A 404 27.26 3.58 -12.74
C ASP A 404 27.33 4.64 -11.64
N HIS A 405 28.28 5.57 -11.76
CA HIS A 405 28.47 6.65 -10.78
C HIS A 405 27.97 8.00 -11.31
N PHE A 406 27.26 8.71 -10.44
CA PHE A 406 26.73 10.04 -10.69
C PHE A 406 27.03 10.96 -9.51
N LEU A 407 27.37 12.21 -9.82
CA LEU A 407 27.33 13.29 -8.84
C LEU A 407 26.10 14.15 -9.13
N MET A 408 25.21 14.27 -8.17
CA MET A 408 23.92 14.94 -8.35
C MET A 408 23.65 15.98 -7.26
N SER A 409 22.92 17.03 -7.64
CA SER A 409 22.40 18.00 -6.67
C SER A 409 21.23 17.43 -5.88
N GLN A 410 20.98 17.99 -4.68
CA GLN A 410 19.94 17.53 -3.77
C GLN A 410 18.54 17.46 -4.38
N ASN A 411 18.18 18.40 -5.28
CA ASN A 411 16.90 18.37 -5.99
C ASN A 411 16.79 17.24 -7.03
N VAL A 412 17.88 16.86 -7.69
CA VAL A 412 17.91 15.72 -8.62
C VAL A 412 17.82 14.41 -7.85
N LEU A 413 18.53 14.31 -6.72
CA LEU A 413 18.40 13.16 -5.81
C LEU A 413 16.95 13.04 -5.30
N LEU A 414 16.32 14.15 -4.91
CA LEU A 414 14.91 14.15 -4.48
C LEU A 414 14.01 13.51 -5.53
N VAL A 415 14.17 13.85 -6.81
CA VAL A 415 13.36 13.26 -7.88
C VAL A 415 13.64 11.76 -8.03
N LYS A 416 14.90 11.31 -7.91
CA LYS A 416 15.21 9.87 -7.89
C LYS A 416 14.61 9.14 -6.68
N LEU A 417 14.56 9.77 -5.52
CA LEU A 417 13.91 9.18 -4.36
C LEU A 417 12.38 9.16 -4.49
N LEU A 418 11.78 10.15 -5.15
CA LEU A 418 10.37 10.12 -5.53
C LEU A 418 10.06 9.03 -6.55
N GLU A 419 10.95 8.78 -7.51
CA GLU A 419 10.86 7.63 -8.43
C GLU A 419 10.86 6.30 -7.68
N LEU A 420 11.76 6.15 -6.70
CA LEU A 420 11.77 4.95 -5.85
C LEU A 420 10.45 4.78 -5.08
N LYS A 421 9.89 5.86 -4.55
CA LYS A 421 8.57 5.85 -3.89
C LYS A 421 7.43 5.53 -4.85
N ALA A 422 7.48 6.03 -6.09
CA ALA A 422 6.49 5.72 -7.11
C ALA A 422 6.54 4.24 -7.50
N ILE A 423 7.74 3.64 -7.61
CA ILE A 423 7.93 2.21 -7.84
C ILE A 423 7.34 1.39 -6.68
N GLU A 424 7.58 1.80 -5.43
CA GLU A 424 6.98 1.16 -4.24
C GLU A 424 5.45 1.23 -4.29
N GLU A 425 4.87 2.38 -4.64
CA GLU A 425 3.41 2.58 -4.68
C GLU A 425 2.74 1.83 -5.84
N GLU A 426 3.29 1.84 -7.06
CA GLU A 426 2.75 1.02 -8.17
C GLU A 426 2.80 -0.47 -7.83
N PHE A 427 3.88 -0.87 -7.16
CA PHE A 427 4.03 -2.23 -6.67
C PHE A 427 2.91 -2.58 -5.67
N GLU A 428 2.54 -1.65 -4.76
CA GLU A 428 1.41 -1.80 -3.83
C GLU A 428 0.03 -1.70 -4.51
N GLU A 429 -0.18 -0.80 -5.46
CA GLU A 429 -1.44 -0.65 -6.19
C GLU A 429 -1.79 -1.91 -6.97
N ASP A 430 -0.81 -2.50 -7.66
CA ASP A 430 -1.02 -3.77 -8.35
C ASP A 430 -1.28 -4.95 -7.40
N ILE A 431 -1.00 -4.81 -6.09
CA ILE A 431 -1.39 -5.80 -5.07
C ILE A 431 -2.83 -5.57 -4.62
N ASN A 432 -3.28 -4.31 -4.60
CA ASN A 432 -4.58 -3.90 -4.08
C ASN A 432 -5.71 -3.97 -5.12
N LYS A 433 -5.39 -3.85 -6.42
CA LYS A 433 -6.29 -4.11 -7.55
C LYS A 433 -6.35 -5.58 -7.88
#